data_AF-A0A8K0PMB3-F1
#
_entry.id   AF-A0A8K0PMB3-F1
#
_cell.length_a   1.000
_cell.length_b   1.000
_cell.length_c   1.000
_cell.angle_alpha   90.00
_cell.angle_beta   90.00
_cell.angle_gamma   90.00
#
_symmetry.space_group_name_H-M   'P 1'
#
loop_
_entity.id
_entity.type
_entity.pdbx_description
1 polymer ?
#
loop_
_entity_poly.entity_id
_entity_poly.type
_entity_poly.pdbx_seq_one_letter_code
_entity_poly.pdbx_strand_id
1 'polypeptide(L)'
;MQLNKERQRKIRNMLHKSLPQENSRELALLERNRQLSPLLRLPPELRNRIFELILDVGQINVCYKRWEHRSRTTKTGQRSHETVNGGFYCRILDKHQNPWRHPRDGVRSSPSSIPTTALSQPSPRPRRGMTLLSPVCRQLYHETALLPFRLNAWSFDSSHTMDRYILKEKRLPLAQRRAIRLLYAQTLLTSPVEKYFGGLEVIVLGTGLTMIRRVEEEGDPERGYRKVVAWDLSHTKWK
;
A
#
# COMPACT_ATOMS: atom_id res chain seq x y z
N MET A 1 -12.15 10.78 -22.90
CA MET A 1 -12.70 9.41 -23.06
C MET A 1 -12.35 8.57 -21.84
N GLN A 2 -13.32 8.21 -20.99
CA GLN A 2 -13.10 7.27 -19.89
C GLN A 2 -12.97 5.85 -20.46
N LEU A 3 -11.80 5.24 -20.33
CA LEU A 3 -11.58 3.85 -20.73
C LEU A 3 -12.44 2.91 -19.87
N ASN A 4 -13.20 2.00 -20.50
CA ASN A 4 -13.95 0.95 -19.81
C ASN A 4 -13.04 0.16 -18.84
N LYS A 5 -13.55 -0.23 -17.66
CA LYS A 5 -12.82 -0.96 -16.61
C LYS A 5 -12.13 -2.22 -17.14
N GLU A 6 -12.74 -2.93 -18.08
CA GLU A 6 -12.13 -4.10 -18.73
C GLU A 6 -10.92 -3.75 -19.58
N ARG A 7 -11.01 -2.65 -20.34
CA ARG A 7 -9.90 -2.14 -21.16
C ARG A 7 -8.75 -1.64 -20.30
N GLN A 8 -9.06 -0.97 -19.17
CA GLN A 8 -8.06 -0.61 -18.17
C GLN A 8 -7.35 -1.83 -17.57
N ARG A 9 -8.10 -2.90 -17.28
CA ARG A 9 -7.55 -4.17 -16.77
C ARG A 9 -6.67 -4.85 -17.82
N LYS A 10 -7.09 -4.90 -19.09
CA LYS A 10 -6.29 -5.45 -20.20
C LYS A 10 -4.98 -4.67 -20.39
N ILE A 11 -5.04 -3.34 -20.42
CA ILE A 11 -3.85 -2.48 -20.54
C ILE A 11 -2.91 -2.74 -19.37
N ARG A 12 -3.40 -2.74 -18.12
CA ARG A 12 -2.57 -3.02 -16.94
C ARG A 12 -1.91 -4.40 -17.00
N ASN A 13 -2.66 -5.42 -17.45
CA ASN A 13 -2.12 -6.77 -17.60
C ASN A 13 -1.07 -6.86 -18.72
N MET A 14 -1.22 -6.11 -19.80
CA MET A 14 -0.23 -6.06 -20.89
C MET A 14 1.04 -5.33 -20.46
N LEU A 15 0.89 -4.22 -19.73
CA LEU A 15 2.02 -3.50 -19.13
C LEU A 15 2.81 -4.37 -18.13
N HIS A 16 2.23 -5.42 -17.56
CA HIS A 16 2.97 -6.34 -16.71
C HIS A 16 3.69 -7.46 -17.48
N LYS A 17 3.29 -7.77 -18.72
CA LYS A 17 3.64 -9.03 -19.39
C LYS A 17 4.66 -8.92 -20.51
N SER A 18 4.80 -7.76 -21.15
CA SER A 18 5.69 -7.65 -22.31
C SER A 18 6.46 -6.33 -22.33
N LEU A 19 7.59 -6.34 -23.03
CA LEU A 19 8.23 -5.13 -23.54
C LEU A 19 7.52 -4.68 -24.84
N PRO A 20 7.72 -3.44 -25.31
CA PRO A 20 7.24 -3.01 -26.63
C PRO A 20 7.72 -3.94 -27.75
N GLN A 21 6.93 -4.11 -28.80
CA GLN A 21 7.32 -4.90 -29.98
C GLN A 21 8.46 -4.22 -30.74
N GLU A 22 9.30 -5.02 -31.43
CA GLU A 22 10.58 -4.62 -32.05
C GLU A 22 10.49 -3.50 -33.11
N ASN A 23 9.30 -3.18 -33.64
CA ASN A 23 9.09 -2.08 -34.60
C ASN A 23 8.00 -1.09 -34.17
N SER A 24 7.71 -1.03 -32.86
CA SER A 24 6.65 -0.17 -32.34
C SER A 24 7.13 1.26 -32.05
N ARG A 25 6.24 2.24 -32.21
CA ARG A 25 6.47 3.63 -31.75
C ARG A 25 6.87 3.69 -30.26
N GLU A 26 6.38 2.75 -29.47
CA GLU A 26 6.70 2.64 -28.05
C GLU A 26 8.16 2.25 -27.80
N LEU A 27 8.75 1.40 -28.65
CA LEU A 27 10.17 1.05 -28.55
C LEU A 27 11.05 2.27 -28.87
N ALA A 28 10.73 3.02 -29.93
CA ALA A 28 11.44 4.25 -30.26
C ALA A 28 11.37 5.29 -29.13
N LEU A 29 10.21 5.40 -28.45
CA LEU A 29 10.09 6.24 -27.25
C LEU A 29 10.92 5.72 -26.08
N LEU A 30 11.00 4.40 -25.90
CA LEU A 30 11.81 3.78 -24.85
C LEU A 30 13.30 4.06 -25.08
N GLU A 31 13.80 3.89 -26.31
CA GLU A 31 15.19 4.17 -26.68
C GLU A 31 15.53 5.66 -26.50
N ARG A 32 14.66 6.54 -27.00
CA ARG A 32 14.81 8.00 -26.81
C ARG A 32 14.85 8.36 -25.33
N ASN A 33 13.98 7.76 -24.52
CA ASN A 33 13.96 8.01 -23.07
C ASN A 33 15.26 7.54 -22.40
N ARG A 34 15.81 6.38 -22.80
CA ARG A 34 17.10 5.90 -22.31
C ARG A 34 18.25 6.84 -22.64
N GLN A 35 18.23 7.48 -23.82
CA GLN A 35 19.30 8.40 -24.24
C GLN A 35 19.18 9.79 -23.62
N LEU A 36 17.96 10.32 -23.52
CA LEU A 36 17.74 11.71 -23.09
C LEU A 36 17.54 11.86 -21.58
N SER A 37 16.96 10.86 -20.91
CA SER A 37 16.68 10.96 -19.47
C SER A 37 17.95 10.79 -18.66
N PRO A 38 18.33 11.77 -17.80
CA PRO A 38 19.45 11.59 -16.88
C PRO A 38 19.26 10.38 -15.96
N LEU A 39 18.02 10.15 -15.49
CA LEU A 39 17.69 9.02 -14.62
C LEU A 39 17.83 7.67 -15.34
N LEU A 40 17.32 7.55 -16.56
CA LEU A 40 17.32 6.26 -17.28
C LEU A 40 18.67 5.91 -17.91
N ARG A 41 19.60 6.88 -18.01
CA ARG A 41 21.00 6.66 -18.37
C ARG A 41 21.84 6.06 -17.25
N LEU A 42 21.42 6.23 -15.99
CA LEU A 42 22.14 5.67 -14.86
C LEU A 42 22.13 4.14 -14.92
N PRO A 43 23.18 3.46 -14.44
CA PRO A 43 23.17 2.02 -14.19
C PRO A 43 21.96 1.59 -13.33
N PRO A 44 21.40 0.38 -13.55
CA PRO A 44 20.25 -0.13 -12.80
C PRO A 44 20.42 -0.07 -11.27
N GLU A 45 21.63 -0.26 -10.76
CA GLU A 45 21.95 -0.26 -9.33
C GLU A 45 21.67 1.13 -8.72
N LEU A 46 22.12 2.19 -9.39
CA LEU A 46 21.87 3.56 -8.95
C LEU A 46 20.40 3.93 -9.06
N ARG A 47 19.71 3.48 -10.12
CA ARG A 47 18.26 3.69 -10.27
C ARG A 47 17.50 3.01 -9.14
N ASN A 48 17.81 1.74 -8.84
CA ASN A 48 17.20 0.99 -7.75
C ASN A 48 17.40 1.70 -6.41
N ARG A 49 18.61 2.22 -6.15
CA ARG A 49 18.89 2.98 -4.93
C ARG A 49 18.06 4.26 -4.83
N ILE A 50 17.93 5.00 -5.93
CA ILE A 50 17.06 6.19 -6.00
C ILE A 50 15.60 5.79 -5.76
N PHE A 51 15.13 4.70 -6.37
CA PHE A 51 13.75 4.24 -6.21
C PHE A 51 13.45 3.81 -4.78
N GLU A 52 14.37 3.09 -4.12
CA GLU A 52 14.24 2.73 -2.71
C GLU A 52 14.05 3.95 -1.82
N LEU A 53 14.90 4.97 -2.00
CA LEU A 53 14.83 6.20 -1.20
C LEU A 53 13.52 6.97 -1.40
N ILE A 54 12.96 6.96 -2.61
CA ILE A 54 11.72 7.68 -2.93
C ILE A 54 10.47 6.89 -2.50
N LEU A 55 10.52 5.56 -2.62
CA LEU A 55 9.34 4.69 -2.50
C LEU A 55 9.26 3.98 -1.15
N ASP A 56 10.32 3.94 -0.33
CA ASP A 56 10.24 3.58 1.09
C ASP A 56 9.69 4.77 1.90
N VAL A 57 8.37 4.78 2.02
CA VAL A 57 7.60 5.79 2.76
C VAL A 57 7.14 5.28 4.12
N GLY A 58 7.63 4.12 4.55
CA GLY A 58 7.29 3.48 5.81
C GLY A 58 6.03 2.63 5.75
N GLN A 59 4.85 3.26 5.81
CA GLN A 59 3.58 2.54 5.83
C GLN A 59 2.51 3.17 4.93
N ILE A 60 1.83 2.31 4.16
CA ILE A 60 0.72 2.65 3.28
C ILE A 60 -0.58 2.16 3.92
N ASN A 61 -1.39 3.10 4.41
CA ASN A 61 -2.69 2.81 5.00
C ASN A 61 -3.83 3.05 4.00
N VAL A 62 -4.54 1.99 3.63
CA VAL A 62 -5.69 2.03 2.73
C VAL A 62 -6.95 2.35 3.52
N CYS A 63 -7.61 3.44 3.12
CA CYS A 63 -8.84 3.91 3.72
C CYS A 63 -9.98 3.88 2.70
N TYR A 64 -11.23 3.82 3.17
CA TYR A 64 -12.41 3.94 2.32
C TYR A 64 -13.32 5.07 2.78
N LYS A 65 -13.73 5.94 1.84
CA LYS A 65 -14.76 6.96 2.08
C LYS A 65 -16.03 6.60 1.32
N ARG A 66 -17.18 6.62 2.01
CA ARG A 66 -18.48 6.45 1.37
C ARG A 66 -18.82 7.68 0.52
N TRP A 67 -19.59 7.47 -0.54
CA TRP A 67 -20.19 8.57 -1.29
C TRP A 67 -21.16 9.32 -0.39
N GLU A 68 -21.05 10.64 -0.35
CA GLU A 68 -21.91 11.50 0.45
C GLU A 68 -22.61 12.50 -0.48
N HIS A 69 -23.94 12.50 -0.43
CA HIS A 69 -24.75 13.55 -1.06
C HIS A 69 -25.14 14.55 0.03
N ARG A 70 -24.64 15.78 -0.09
CA ARG A 70 -24.92 16.85 0.86
C ARG A 70 -25.87 17.83 0.19
N SER A 71 -27.03 18.04 0.79
CA SER A 71 -27.90 19.16 0.46
C SER A 71 -27.51 20.34 1.36
N ARG A 72 -27.15 21.47 0.77
CA ARG A 72 -26.79 22.69 1.50
C ARG A 72 -27.64 23.84 1.01
N THR A 73 -28.41 24.43 1.91
CA THR A 73 -29.13 25.67 1.64
C THR A 73 -28.17 26.84 1.82
N THR A 74 -28.01 27.65 0.78
CA THR A 74 -27.22 28.89 0.85
C THR A 74 -27.93 29.92 1.72
N LYS A 75 -27.21 30.95 2.17
CA LYS A 75 -27.80 32.08 2.92
C LYS A 75 -28.91 32.80 2.14
N THR A 76 -28.94 32.65 0.81
CA THR A 76 -29.94 33.19 -0.12
C THR A 76 -31.16 32.27 -0.33
N GLY A 77 -31.25 31.14 0.38
CA GLY A 77 -32.35 30.19 0.28
C GLY A 77 -32.25 29.19 -0.88
N GLN A 78 -31.23 29.26 -1.74
CA GLN A 78 -31.02 28.29 -2.82
C GLN A 78 -30.50 26.96 -2.26
N ARG A 79 -31.10 25.84 -2.68
CA ARG A 79 -30.61 24.49 -2.37
C ARG A 79 -29.52 24.10 -3.36
N SER A 80 -28.31 23.87 -2.86
CA SER A 80 -27.20 23.29 -3.62
C SER A 80 -27.01 21.83 -3.23
N HIS A 81 -26.90 20.95 -4.23
CA HIS A 81 -26.55 19.55 -4.04
C HIS A 81 -25.06 19.36 -4.33
N GLU A 82 -24.28 19.04 -3.30
CA GLU A 82 -22.86 18.71 -3.44
C GLU A 82 -22.69 17.18 -3.31
N THR A 83 -22.12 16.55 -4.33
CA THR A 83 -21.72 15.14 -4.26
C THR A 83 -20.24 15.07 -3.92
N VAL A 84 -19.94 14.56 -2.72
CA VAL A 84 -18.55 14.34 -2.31
C VAL A 84 -18.16 12.93 -2.77
N ASN A 85 -17.23 12.88 -3.73
CA ASN A 85 -16.74 11.63 -4.29
C ASN A 85 -16.22 10.70 -3.18
N GLY A 86 -16.78 9.50 -3.13
CA GLY A 86 -16.30 8.40 -2.31
C GLY A 86 -15.23 7.57 -3.02
N GLY A 87 -14.70 6.57 -2.32
CA GLY A 87 -13.75 5.61 -2.87
C GLY A 87 -12.59 5.28 -1.92
N PHE A 88 -11.70 4.44 -2.42
CA PHE A 88 -10.45 4.12 -1.73
C PHE A 88 -9.43 5.22 -1.92
N TYR A 89 -8.65 5.46 -0.88
CA TYR A 89 -7.51 6.36 -0.92
C TYR A 89 -6.45 5.85 0.06
N CYS A 90 -5.21 6.29 -0.14
CA CYS A 90 -4.09 5.92 0.71
C CYS A 90 -3.61 7.12 1.54
N ARG A 91 -3.21 6.82 2.77
CA ARG A 91 -2.47 7.74 3.65
C ARG A 91 -1.10 7.13 3.93
N ILE A 92 -0.08 7.97 4.03
CA ILE A 92 1.25 7.55 4.45
C ILE A 92 1.37 7.76 5.97
N LEU A 93 1.90 6.74 6.64
CA LEU A 93 2.17 6.72 8.07
C LEU A 93 3.64 6.40 8.31
N ASP A 94 4.16 6.78 9.46
CA ASP A 94 5.53 6.43 9.86
C ASP A 94 5.65 4.92 10.16
N LYS A 95 6.86 4.36 10.01
CA LYS A 95 7.12 2.89 10.09
C LYS A 95 6.55 2.20 11.33
N HIS A 96 6.48 2.89 12.45
CA HIS A 96 6.02 2.36 13.75
C HIS A 96 4.73 3.01 14.24
N GLN A 97 4.09 3.84 13.43
CA GLN A 97 2.86 4.52 13.82
C GLN A 97 1.72 3.52 13.82
N ASN A 98 0.97 3.46 14.93
CA ASN A 98 -0.23 2.63 14.98
C ASN A 98 -1.29 3.17 13.98
N PRO A 99 -1.69 2.38 12.96
CA PRO A 99 -2.60 2.84 11.90
C PRO A 99 -4.03 3.11 12.36
N TRP A 100 -4.40 2.65 13.55
CA TRP A 100 -5.75 2.78 14.11
C TRP A 100 -5.83 3.76 15.28
N ARG A 101 -4.70 4.35 15.71
CA ARG A 101 -4.75 5.48 16.65
C ARG A 101 -5.33 6.69 15.94
N HIS A 102 -6.39 7.27 16.50
CA HIS A 102 -6.94 8.51 15.98
C HIS A 102 -6.11 9.69 16.52
N PRO A 103 -5.87 10.74 15.71
CA PRO A 103 -5.19 11.95 16.17
C PRO A 103 -5.86 12.65 17.37
N ARG A 104 -7.12 12.29 17.71
CA ARG A 104 -7.84 12.83 18.87
C ARG A 104 -7.53 12.09 20.17
N ASP A 105 -6.93 10.90 20.10
CA ASP A 105 -6.63 10.06 21.27
C ASP A 105 -5.44 10.59 22.10
N GLY A 106 -4.78 11.67 21.64
CA GLY A 106 -3.72 12.37 22.38
C GLY A 106 -4.17 13.61 23.14
N VAL A 107 -5.46 13.99 23.13
CA VAL A 107 -5.94 15.26 23.74
C VAL A 107 -6.77 15.06 25.00
N ARG A 108 -6.94 13.83 25.50
CA ARG A 108 -7.61 13.61 26.80
C ARG A 108 -6.79 12.73 27.74
N SER A 109 -6.13 13.42 28.68
CA SER A 109 -5.99 13.10 30.11
C SER A 109 -4.59 12.72 30.61
N SER A 110 -3.86 13.73 31.08
CA SER A 110 -3.34 13.78 32.47
C SER A 110 -3.04 15.25 32.83
N PRO A 111 -3.75 15.88 33.77
CA PRO A 111 -3.41 17.19 34.30
C PRO A 111 -2.53 17.00 35.55
N SER A 112 -1.23 16.82 35.37
CA SER A 112 -0.27 17.01 36.45
C SER A 112 1.14 17.27 35.92
N SER A 113 1.54 18.53 36.08
CA SER A 113 2.91 19.01 36.37
C SER A 113 4.04 18.54 35.45
N ILE A 114 4.37 19.32 34.40
CA ILE A 114 5.67 20.01 34.17
C ILE A 114 5.43 21.15 33.15
N PRO A 115 5.83 22.42 33.40
CA PRO A 115 5.87 23.47 32.39
C PRO A 115 7.30 23.64 31.85
N THR A 116 7.66 22.98 30.76
CA THR A 116 8.90 23.33 30.03
C THR A 116 8.76 23.05 28.53
N THR A 117 8.39 24.09 27.79
CA THR A 117 9.02 24.50 26.52
C THR A 117 9.52 23.39 25.57
N ALA A 118 8.70 22.39 25.25
CA ALA A 118 8.93 21.53 24.10
C ALA A 118 7.83 21.81 23.09
N LEU A 119 8.22 22.44 21.98
CA LEU A 119 7.40 22.70 20.80
C LEU A 119 6.45 21.52 20.55
N SER A 120 5.18 21.72 20.89
CA SER A 120 4.08 20.83 20.54
C SER A 120 3.94 20.84 19.03
N GLN A 121 4.73 19.99 18.37
CA GLN A 121 4.58 19.71 16.96
C GLN A 121 3.23 19.00 16.80
N PRO A 122 2.25 19.59 16.11
CA PRO A 122 1.04 18.87 15.78
C PRO A 122 1.46 17.63 14.99
N SER A 123 1.02 16.44 15.42
CA SER A 123 1.27 15.19 14.71
C SER A 123 1.10 15.43 13.20
N PRO A 124 2.12 15.18 12.36
CA PRO A 124 2.10 15.61 10.97
C PRO A 124 0.83 15.05 10.32
N ARG A 125 0.05 15.95 9.68
CA ARG A 125 -1.13 15.54 8.94
C ARG A 125 -0.70 14.42 7.97
N PRO A 126 -1.39 13.26 7.96
CA PRO A 126 -0.96 12.14 7.12
C PRO A 126 -0.80 12.63 5.68
N ARG A 127 0.40 12.49 5.14
CA ARG A 127 0.70 12.92 3.77
C ARG A 127 -0.26 12.19 2.84
N ARG A 128 -0.99 12.95 2.02
CA ARG A 128 -1.96 12.38 1.08
C ARG A 128 -1.18 11.80 -0.10
N GLY A 129 -1.20 10.47 -0.18
CA GLY A 129 -0.62 9.73 -1.30
C GLY A 129 0.91 9.68 -1.28
N MET A 130 1.42 8.76 -2.11
CA MET A 130 2.82 8.61 -2.45
C MET A 130 2.95 8.86 -3.95
N THR A 131 4.03 9.53 -4.35
CA THR A 131 4.34 9.71 -5.77
C THR A 131 4.66 8.36 -6.38
N LEU A 132 3.78 7.88 -7.25
CA LEU A 132 4.06 6.70 -8.06
C LEU A 132 4.89 7.13 -9.28
N LEU A 133 5.99 6.44 -9.53
CA LEU A 133 6.78 6.58 -10.77
C LEU A 133 6.21 5.76 -11.92
N SER A 134 5.37 4.77 -11.60
CA SER A 134 4.72 3.88 -12.55
C SER A 134 3.86 4.55 -13.64
N PRO A 135 3.20 5.71 -13.44
CA PRO A 135 2.39 6.32 -14.50
C PRO A 135 3.21 7.19 -15.47
N VAL A 136 4.50 7.41 -15.23
CA VAL A 136 5.32 8.33 -16.05
C VAL A 136 5.65 7.72 -17.42
N CYS A 137 6.25 6.54 -17.43
CA CYS A 137 6.55 5.81 -18.67
C CYS A 137 6.57 4.30 -18.43
N ARG A 138 6.49 3.52 -19.51
CA ARG A 138 6.48 2.05 -19.46
C ARG A 138 7.75 1.48 -18.83
N GLN A 139 8.92 2.08 -19.10
CA GLN A 139 10.19 1.63 -18.49
C GLN A 139 10.15 1.76 -16.96
N LEU A 140 9.77 2.94 -16.45
CA LEU A 140 9.64 3.14 -15.00
C LEU A 140 8.55 2.27 -14.39
N TYR A 141 7.47 1.99 -15.12
CA TYR A 141 6.45 1.03 -14.68
C TYR A 141 7.07 -0.34 -14.38
N HIS A 142 7.82 -0.91 -15.33
CA HIS A 142 8.43 -2.22 -15.15
C HIS A 142 9.44 -2.26 -13.99
N GLU A 143 10.20 -1.19 -13.80
CA GLU A 143 11.22 -1.10 -12.74
C GLU A 143 10.58 -0.87 -11.34
N THR A 144 9.49 -0.11 -11.27
CA THR A 144 8.99 0.42 -9.98
C THR A 144 7.64 -0.12 -9.51
N ALA A 145 6.84 -0.78 -10.37
CA ALA A 145 5.45 -1.11 -10.05
C ALA A 145 5.25 -2.02 -8.82
N LEU A 146 6.28 -2.77 -8.41
CA LEU A 146 6.24 -3.65 -7.24
C LEU A 146 6.90 -3.04 -6.00
N LEU A 147 7.73 -2.00 -6.15
CA LEU A 147 8.50 -1.41 -5.05
C LEU A 147 7.61 -0.84 -3.94
N PRO A 148 6.52 -0.11 -4.22
CA PRO A 148 5.58 0.32 -3.19
C PRO A 148 5.04 -0.80 -2.30
N PHE A 149 4.87 -1.98 -2.87
CA PHE A 149 4.31 -3.14 -2.19
C PHE A 149 5.38 -3.90 -1.40
N ARG A 150 6.61 -3.93 -1.92
CA ARG A 150 7.73 -4.66 -1.34
C ARG A 150 8.45 -3.90 -0.23
N LEU A 151 8.57 -2.59 -0.36
CA LEU A 151 9.37 -1.76 0.54
C LEU A 151 8.57 -1.26 1.75
N ASN A 152 7.24 -1.13 1.61
CA ASN A 152 6.40 -0.53 2.64
C ASN A 152 5.56 -1.56 3.38
N ALA A 153 5.27 -1.24 4.64
CA ALA A 153 4.22 -1.88 5.39
C ALA A 153 2.85 -1.52 4.83
N TRP A 154 1.91 -2.46 4.82
CA TRP A 154 0.52 -2.20 4.42
C TRP A 154 -0.42 -2.29 5.61
N SER A 155 -1.45 -1.45 5.61
CA SER A 155 -2.53 -1.52 6.58
C SER A 155 -3.84 -1.08 5.97
N PHE A 156 -4.93 -1.38 6.67
CA PHE A 156 -6.28 -0.97 6.30
C PHE A 156 -6.96 -0.30 7.48
N ASP A 157 -7.84 0.68 7.21
CA ASP A 157 -8.58 1.37 8.28
C ASP A 157 -9.47 0.44 9.12
N SER A 158 -9.85 -0.70 8.55
CA SER A 158 -10.73 -1.71 9.14
C SER A 158 -10.62 -3.01 8.35
N SER A 159 -10.96 -4.13 9.00
CA SER A 159 -11.08 -5.43 8.34
C SER A 159 -12.09 -5.41 7.18
N HIS A 160 -13.17 -4.63 7.29
CA HIS A 160 -14.14 -4.45 6.21
C HIS A 160 -13.54 -3.78 4.96
N THR A 161 -12.76 -2.73 5.15
CA THR A 161 -12.06 -2.03 4.05
C THR A 161 -11.07 -2.95 3.37
N MET A 162 -10.35 -3.78 4.13
CA MET A 162 -9.45 -4.80 3.60
C MET A 162 -10.21 -5.81 2.72
N ASP A 163 -11.23 -6.47 3.26
CA ASP A 163 -12.02 -7.47 2.53
C ASP A 163 -12.64 -6.90 1.26
N ARG A 164 -13.16 -5.67 1.34
CA ARG A 164 -13.72 -4.99 0.18
C ARG A 164 -12.64 -4.69 -0.86
N TYR A 165 -11.49 -4.17 -0.46
CA TYR A 165 -10.41 -3.80 -1.38
C TYR A 165 -9.83 -5.01 -2.11
N ILE A 166 -9.65 -6.10 -1.37
CA ILE A 166 -8.91 -7.29 -1.80
C ILE A 166 -9.82 -8.33 -2.43
N LEU A 167 -10.85 -8.76 -1.73
CA LEU A 167 -11.68 -9.89 -2.13
C LEU A 167 -12.81 -9.45 -3.07
N LYS A 168 -13.53 -8.37 -2.70
CA LYS A 168 -14.68 -7.88 -3.49
C LYS A 168 -14.25 -7.13 -4.75
N GLU A 169 -13.39 -6.12 -4.60
CA GLU A 169 -12.98 -5.25 -5.71
C GLU A 169 -11.69 -5.70 -6.41
N LYS A 170 -10.96 -6.69 -5.88
CA LYS A 170 -9.77 -7.31 -6.49
C LYS A 170 -8.75 -6.28 -7.00
N ARG A 171 -8.48 -5.26 -6.17
CA ARG A 171 -7.66 -4.10 -6.58
C ARG A 171 -6.16 -4.37 -6.57
N LEU A 172 -5.72 -5.51 -6.01
CA LEU A 172 -4.33 -5.96 -5.99
C LEU A 172 -4.12 -7.13 -6.98
N PRO A 173 -3.45 -6.91 -8.12
CA PRO A 173 -2.99 -7.97 -9.00
C PRO A 173 -2.04 -8.96 -8.30
N LEU A 174 -1.90 -10.15 -8.89
CA LEU A 174 -1.09 -11.25 -8.35
C LEU A 174 0.36 -10.86 -8.00
N ALA A 175 1.01 -10.08 -8.86
CA ALA A 175 2.39 -9.66 -8.62
C ALA A 175 2.49 -8.70 -7.43
N GLN A 176 1.53 -7.77 -7.27
CA GLN A 176 1.50 -6.82 -6.16
C GLN A 176 1.22 -7.50 -4.83
N ARG A 177 0.23 -8.41 -4.77
CA ARG A 177 -0.10 -9.13 -3.53
C ARG A 177 1.02 -10.09 -3.06
N ARG A 178 1.82 -10.62 -3.98
CA ARG A 178 3.02 -11.43 -3.66
C ARG A 178 4.22 -10.57 -3.26
N ALA A 179 4.23 -9.29 -3.62
CA ALA A 179 5.28 -8.38 -3.23
C ALA A 179 5.07 -7.83 -1.80
N ILE A 180 3.84 -7.81 -1.29
CA ILE A 180 3.54 -7.39 0.09
C ILE A 180 4.11 -8.40 1.08
N ARG A 181 5.03 -7.94 1.94
CA ARG A 181 5.72 -8.73 2.96
C ARG A 181 5.25 -8.47 4.38
N LEU A 182 4.93 -7.21 4.69
CA LEU A 182 4.51 -6.80 6.03
C LEU A 182 3.11 -6.21 6.01
N LEU A 183 2.22 -6.75 6.84
CA LEU A 183 0.84 -6.29 6.98
C LEU A 183 0.51 -5.99 8.44
N TYR A 184 -0.03 -4.81 8.69
CA TYR A 184 -0.70 -4.47 9.93
C TYR A 184 -2.19 -4.81 9.83
N ALA A 185 -2.68 -5.65 10.74
CA ALA A 185 -4.08 -6.07 10.81
C ALA A 185 -4.69 -5.78 12.20
N GLN A 186 -5.95 -5.33 12.25
CA GLN A 186 -6.63 -5.09 13.54
C GLN A 186 -6.81 -6.40 14.32
N THR A 187 -7.13 -7.45 13.59
CA THR A 187 -7.45 -8.79 14.09
C THR A 187 -6.65 -9.83 13.32
N LEU A 188 -6.65 -11.07 13.80
CA LEU A 188 -6.14 -12.20 13.05
C LEU A 188 -6.80 -12.26 11.66
N LEU A 189 -5.99 -12.55 10.64
CA LEU A 189 -6.47 -12.71 9.27
C LEU A 189 -7.27 -14.01 9.16
N THR A 190 -8.30 -14.01 8.33
CA THR A 190 -8.95 -15.26 7.93
C THR A 190 -8.05 -16.01 6.95
N SER A 191 -8.10 -17.35 6.94
CA SER A 191 -7.29 -18.17 6.03
C SER A 191 -7.40 -17.78 4.55
N PRO A 192 -8.58 -17.38 4.01
CA PRO A 192 -8.68 -16.89 2.63
C PRO A 192 -7.90 -15.59 2.38
N VAL A 193 -7.90 -14.66 3.34
CA VAL A 193 -7.17 -13.38 3.23
C VAL A 193 -5.67 -13.63 3.34
N GLU A 194 -5.24 -14.47 4.29
CA GLU A 194 -3.84 -14.87 4.44
C GLU A 194 -3.30 -15.52 3.15
N LYS A 195 -4.02 -16.53 2.61
CA LYS A 195 -3.67 -17.20 1.34
C LYS A 195 -3.67 -16.25 0.14
N TYR A 196 -4.50 -15.19 0.19
CA TYR A 196 -4.52 -14.20 -0.87
C TYR A 196 -3.16 -13.48 -0.98
N PHE A 197 -2.54 -13.17 0.15
CA PHE A 197 -1.21 -12.58 0.21
C PHE A 197 -0.11 -13.65 0.30
N GLY A 198 0.15 -14.35 -0.80
CA GLY A 198 1.16 -15.42 -0.81
C GLY A 198 2.61 -14.99 -0.51
N GLY A 199 2.88 -13.70 -0.37
CA GLY A 199 4.20 -13.13 -0.06
C GLY A 199 4.36 -12.61 1.37
N LEU A 200 3.34 -12.75 2.24
CA LEU A 200 3.47 -12.27 3.62
C LEU A 200 4.60 -13.02 4.34
N GLU A 201 5.37 -12.24 5.07
CA GLU A 201 6.47 -12.67 5.93
C GLU A 201 6.19 -12.24 7.37
N VAL A 202 5.55 -11.08 7.58
CA VAL A 202 5.25 -10.54 8.91
C VAL A 202 3.83 -9.97 8.97
N ILE A 203 3.09 -10.31 10.03
CA ILE A 203 1.80 -9.70 10.37
C ILE A 203 1.90 -9.08 11.76
N VAL A 204 1.61 -7.79 11.88
CA VAL A 204 1.55 -7.12 13.19
C VAL A 204 0.10 -6.81 13.52
N LEU A 205 -0.37 -7.37 14.63
CA LEU A 205 -1.74 -7.20 15.09
C LEU A 205 -1.93 -5.90 15.87
N GLY A 206 -3.15 -5.38 15.89
CA GLY A 206 -3.52 -4.22 16.70
C GLY A 206 -3.22 -4.38 18.19
N THR A 207 -3.20 -5.62 18.68
CA THR A 207 -2.83 -5.98 20.07
C THR A 207 -1.34 -5.78 20.37
N GLY A 208 -0.48 -5.58 19.36
CA GLY A 208 0.99 -5.55 19.50
C GLY A 208 1.66 -6.92 19.29
N LEU A 209 0.89 -7.98 19.10
CA LEU A 209 1.41 -9.29 18.72
C LEU A 209 1.96 -9.24 17.28
N THR A 210 3.16 -9.75 17.07
CA THR A 210 3.82 -9.86 15.77
C THR A 210 3.95 -11.34 15.41
N MET A 211 3.39 -11.70 14.27
CA MET A 211 3.45 -13.02 13.69
C MET A 211 4.53 -13.03 12.61
N ILE A 212 5.53 -13.92 12.71
CA ILE A 212 6.59 -14.08 11.71
C ILE A 212 6.42 -15.43 11.02
N ARG A 213 6.41 -15.43 9.69
CA ARG A 213 6.18 -16.63 8.90
C ARG A 213 7.39 -17.55 8.98
N ARG A 214 7.14 -18.82 9.33
CA ARG A 214 8.07 -19.94 9.17
C ARG A 214 7.56 -20.91 8.12
N VAL A 215 8.50 -21.52 7.39
CA VAL A 215 8.21 -22.64 6.50
C VAL A 215 8.85 -23.86 7.14
N GLU A 216 8.00 -24.76 7.61
CA GLU A 216 8.43 -26.03 8.19
C GLU A 216 8.22 -27.14 7.14
N GLU A 217 9.17 -28.06 7.08
CA GLU A 217 9.04 -29.26 6.25
C GLU A 217 8.53 -30.38 7.16
N GLU A 218 7.23 -30.64 7.06
CA GLU A 218 6.55 -31.69 7.82
C GLU A 218 6.37 -32.90 6.90
N GLY A 219 7.00 -34.02 7.24
CA GLY A 219 6.80 -35.27 6.51
C GLY A 219 7.62 -36.43 7.07
N ASP A 220 7.08 -37.62 6.87
CA ASP A 220 7.74 -38.89 7.17
C ASP A 220 8.71 -39.25 6.02
N PRO A 221 9.86 -39.89 6.31
CA PRO A 221 10.83 -40.31 5.29
C PRO A 221 10.21 -41.15 4.16
N GLU A 222 9.12 -41.89 4.45
CA GLU A 222 8.45 -42.79 3.49
C GLU A 222 7.29 -42.12 2.72
N ARG A 223 6.70 -41.03 3.22
CA ARG A 223 5.51 -40.38 2.63
C ARG A 223 5.79 -39.04 1.94
N GLY A 224 7.04 -38.58 2.02
CA GLY A 224 7.51 -37.34 1.41
C GLY A 224 7.19 -36.10 2.25
N TYR A 225 8.05 -35.10 2.12
CA TYR A 225 7.96 -33.84 2.88
C TYR A 225 6.91 -32.89 2.27
N ARG A 226 6.02 -32.35 3.11
CA ARG A 226 5.15 -31.21 2.78
C ARG A 226 5.67 -29.94 3.43
N LYS A 227 5.61 -28.84 2.70
CA LYS A 227 5.87 -27.51 3.25
C LYS A 227 4.63 -26.99 3.94
N VAL A 228 4.70 -26.84 5.26
CA VAL A 228 3.65 -26.26 6.09
C VAL A 228 4.08 -24.86 6.52
N VAL A 229 3.12 -23.94 6.56
CA VAL A 229 3.38 -22.57 6.99
C VAL A 229 2.98 -22.45 8.46
N ALA A 230 3.95 -22.15 9.30
CA ALA A 230 3.76 -21.85 10.72
C ALA A 230 3.98 -20.36 10.98
N TRP A 231 3.47 -19.86 12.11
CA TRP A 231 3.66 -18.48 12.53
C TRP A 231 4.26 -18.43 13.93
N ASP A 232 5.44 -17.83 14.04
CA ASP A 232 6.02 -17.48 15.32
C ASP A 232 5.34 -16.29 15.93
N LEU A 233 5.19 -16.31 17.25
CA LEU A 233 4.65 -15.18 17.98
C LEU A 233 5.78 -14.43 18.71
N SER A 234 5.88 -13.13 18.45
CA SER A 234 6.72 -12.20 19.18
C SER A 234 5.89 -10.99 19.61
N HIS A 235 6.33 -10.27 20.65
CA HIS A 235 5.63 -9.10 21.14
C HIS A 235 6.38 -7.83 20.72
N THR A 236 5.73 -6.92 20.01
CA THR A 236 6.32 -5.65 19.58
C THR A 236 5.53 -4.51 20.20
N LYS A 237 6.21 -3.61 20.92
CA LYS A 237 5.57 -2.40 21.43
C LYS A 237 5.49 -1.36 20.31
N TRP A 238 4.29 -0.81 20.11
CA TRP A 238 4.10 0.40 19.32
C TRP A 238 4.87 1.55 19.95
N LYS A 239 5.50 2.41 19.13
CA LYS A 239 6.11 3.67 19.59
C LYS A 239 5.09 4.80 19.55
#